data_AF-A0A523FWV8-F1
#
_entry.id   AF-A0A523FWV8-F1
#
_cell.length_a   1.000
_cell.length_b   1.000
_cell.length_c   1.000
_cell.angle_alpha   90.00
_cell.angle_beta   90.00
_cell.angle_gamma   90.00
#
_symmetry.space_group_name_H-M   'P 1'
#
loop_
_entity.id
_entity.type
_entity.pdbx_description
1 polymer ?
#
loop_
_entity_poly.entity_id
_entity_poly.type
_entity_poly.pdbx_seq_one_letter_code
_entity_poly.pdbx_strand_id
1 'polypeptide(L)'
;MSSPDRPPPVQLAEIDPYVHRSNFVVADMARAFRVYRDILGFKVDVLVPATSFMHAVFELSPEAKLRIAFLSSGEGEFGHIGLTEFPDMEPAVRRQHSFQRVDCRSPKRH
;
A
#
# COMPACT_ATOMS: atom_id res chain seq x y z
N MET A 1 14.28 44.89 -6.99
CA MET A 1 13.17 44.00 -7.37
C MET A 1 13.49 42.64 -6.79
N SER A 2 12.94 42.32 -5.61
CA SER A 2 13.25 41.10 -4.86
C SER A 2 12.20 40.04 -5.17
N SER A 3 12.65 38.84 -5.55
CA SER A 3 11.81 37.68 -5.91
C SER A 3 10.88 37.26 -4.77
N PRO A 4 9.70 36.70 -5.09
CA PRO A 4 8.73 36.29 -4.08
C PRO A 4 9.16 34.98 -3.41
N ASP A 5 9.21 35.03 -2.08
CA ASP A 5 8.66 34.03 -1.18
C ASP A 5 8.95 32.55 -1.53
N ARG A 6 10.22 32.15 -1.40
CA ARG A 6 10.53 30.72 -1.27
C ARG A 6 10.16 30.32 0.16
N PRO A 7 9.22 29.39 0.38
CA PRO A 7 8.96 28.90 1.72
C PRO A 7 10.27 28.36 2.30
N PRO A 8 10.54 28.61 3.59
CA PRO A 8 11.76 28.14 4.22
C PRO A 8 11.87 26.61 4.02
N PRO A 9 13.07 26.07 3.76
CA PRO A 9 13.25 24.64 3.65
C PRO A 9 12.70 23.99 4.91
N VAL A 10 11.74 23.08 4.75
CA VAL A 10 11.18 22.30 5.86
C VAL A 10 12.35 21.51 6.45
N GLN A 11 12.83 21.95 7.61
CA GLN A 11 13.81 21.19 8.37
C GLN A 11 13.05 19.97 8.90
N LEU A 12 13.25 18.81 8.26
CA LEU A 12 12.88 17.48 8.77
C LEU A 12 13.75 17.17 10.01
N ALA A 13 13.70 18.04 11.01
CA ALA A 13 14.44 17.86 12.25
C ALA A 13 13.77 16.75 13.05
N GLU A 14 14.45 15.60 13.15
CA GLU A 14 14.34 14.60 14.22
C GLU A 14 12.92 14.17 14.65
N ILE A 15 11.97 14.19 13.72
CA ILE A 15 10.74 13.42 13.89
C ILE A 15 11.15 12.01 13.49
N ASP A 16 11.35 11.11 14.46
CA ASP A 16 11.34 9.67 14.17
C ASP A 16 10.07 9.45 13.35
N PRO A 17 10.15 9.14 12.04
CA PRO A 17 8.98 9.14 11.19
C PRO A 17 8.09 8.00 11.70
N TYR A 18 7.18 8.35 12.61
CA TYR A 18 6.28 7.40 13.22
C TYR A 18 5.36 6.91 12.12
N VAL A 19 5.74 5.79 11.52
CA VAL A 19 4.95 5.11 10.51
C VAL A 19 3.68 4.67 11.20
N HIS A 20 2.65 5.49 11.09
CA HIS A 20 1.42 5.28 11.85
C HIS A 20 0.72 3.98 11.43
N ARG A 21 0.78 3.62 10.13
CA ARG A 21 0.23 2.38 9.57
C ARG A 21 0.67 2.20 8.11
N SER A 22 0.83 0.96 7.70
CA SER A 22 1.02 0.64 6.28
C SER A 22 -0.34 0.67 5.57
N ASN A 23 -0.44 1.37 4.45
CA ASN A 23 -1.64 1.38 3.62
C ASN A 23 -1.32 0.81 2.23
N PHE A 24 -2.04 -0.24 1.84
CA PHE A 24 -1.89 -0.87 0.54
C PHE A 24 -3.04 -0.48 -0.37
N VAL A 25 -2.70 -0.08 -1.59
CA VAL A 25 -3.70 0.13 -2.65
C VAL A 25 -4.00 -1.22 -3.30
N VAL A 26 -5.28 -1.57 -3.40
CA VAL A 26 -5.75 -2.84 -3.96
C VAL A 26 -6.73 -2.57 -5.11
N ALA A 27 -6.69 -3.39 -6.16
CA ALA A 27 -7.63 -3.27 -7.27
C ALA A 27 -9.03 -3.83 -6.94
N ASP A 28 -9.09 -4.81 -6.04
CA ASP A 28 -10.33 -5.49 -5.64
C ASP A 28 -10.28 -5.82 -4.13
N MET A 29 -11.15 -5.15 -3.37
CA MET A 29 -11.26 -5.31 -1.91
C MET A 29 -11.77 -6.70 -1.53
N ALA A 30 -12.72 -7.27 -2.27
CA ALA A 30 -13.26 -8.59 -1.97
C ALA A 30 -12.19 -9.66 -2.13
N ARG A 31 -11.36 -9.55 -3.17
CA ARG A 31 -10.20 -10.43 -3.35
C ARG A 31 -9.13 -10.21 -2.28
N ALA A 32 -8.89 -8.95 -1.87
CA ALA A 32 -7.97 -8.66 -0.78
C ALA A 32 -8.43 -9.29 0.54
N PHE A 33 -9.72 -9.24 0.88
CA PHE A 33 -10.25 -9.90 2.07
C PHE A 33 -10.08 -11.41 2.06
N ARG A 34 -10.18 -12.08 0.91
CA ARG A 34 -9.86 -13.51 0.84
C ARG A 34 -8.43 -13.81 1.29
N VAL A 35 -7.48 -12.92 1.00
CA VAL A 35 -6.09 -13.10 1.44
C VAL A 35 -5.93 -12.68 2.89
N TYR A 36 -6.23 -11.43 3.21
CA TYR A 36 -5.90 -10.89 4.53
C TYR A 36 -6.82 -11.42 5.64
N ARG A 37 -8.12 -11.54 5.38
CA ARG A 37 -9.06 -12.06 6.37
C ARG A 37 -9.09 -13.58 6.37
N ASP A 38 -9.33 -14.20 5.21
CA ASP A 38 -9.65 -15.64 5.19
C ASP A 38 -8.42 -16.54 5.27
N ILE A 39 -7.28 -16.14 4.67
CA ILE A 39 -6.05 -16.93 4.67
C ILE A 39 -5.13 -16.53 5.83
N LEU A 40 -4.92 -15.23 6.02
CA LEU A 40 -4.00 -14.70 7.03
C LEU A 40 -4.65 -14.47 8.41
N GLY A 41 -5.98 -14.52 8.51
CA GLY A 41 -6.70 -14.43 9.78
C GLY A 41 -6.82 -13.02 10.35
N PHE A 42 -6.54 -11.96 9.57
CA PHE A 42 -6.74 -10.59 10.04
C PHE A 42 -8.22 -10.29 10.25
N LYS A 43 -8.53 -9.54 11.30
CA LYS A 43 -9.87 -9.02 11.56
C LYS A 43 -10.07 -7.72 10.78
N VAL A 44 -11.24 -7.56 10.16
CA VAL A 44 -11.64 -6.29 9.55
C VAL A 44 -12.35 -5.47 10.62
N ASP A 45 -11.73 -4.37 11.04
CA ASP A 45 -12.28 -3.50 12.09
C ASP A 45 -13.32 -2.54 11.52
N VAL A 46 -13.00 -1.92 10.37
CA VAL A 46 -13.80 -0.86 9.74
C VAL A 46 -13.73 -1.01 8.23
N LEU A 47 -14.86 -0.76 7.56
CA LEU A 47 -14.95 -0.59 6.12
C LEU A 47 -15.78 0.67 5.84
N VAL A 48 -15.17 1.69 5.23
CA VAL A 48 -15.81 3.00 4.96
C VAL A 48 -15.48 3.49 3.55
N PRO A 49 -16.31 4.33 2.94
CA PRO A 49 -15.90 5.08 1.75
C PRO A 49 -14.68 5.96 2.08
N ALA A 50 -13.72 6.07 1.16
CA ALA A 50 -12.57 6.92 1.39
C ALA A 50 -12.96 8.40 1.40
N THR A 51 -12.20 9.19 2.15
CA THR A 51 -12.34 10.65 2.18
C THR A 51 -11.46 11.30 1.11
N SER A 52 -11.79 12.54 0.77
CA SER A 52 -11.06 13.37 -0.20
C SER A 52 -9.55 13.46 0.06
N PHE A 53 -9.10 13.37 1.32
CA PHE A 53 -7.69 13.40 1.67
C PHE A 53 -6.89 12.28 0.99
N MET A 54 -7.47 11.09 0.86
CA MET A 54 -6.79 9.93 0.28
C MET A 54 -6.58 10.09 -1.23
N HIS A 55 -7.46 10.81 -1.91
CA HIS A 55 -7.28 11.15 -3.32
C HIS A 55 -6.05 12.03 -3.53
N ALA A 56 -5.80 12.99 -2.64
CA ALA A 56 -4.62 13.84 -2.71
C ALA A 56 -3.33 13.05 -2.41
N VAL A 57 -3.35 12.12 -1.46
CA VAL A 57 -2.18 11.31 -1.08
C VAL A 57 -1.78 10.32 -2.17
N PHE A 58 -2.75 9.71 -2.83
CA PHE A 58 -2.50 8.68 -3.86
C PHE A 58 -2.63 9.21 -5.29
N GLU A 59 -2.79 10.53 -5.47
CA GLU A 59 -3.01 11.19 -6.76
C GLU A 59 -4.13 10.53 -7.59
N LEU A 60 -5.21 10.12 -6.92
CA LEU A 60 -6.33 9.41 -7.54
C LEU A 60 -7.38 10.40 -8.03
N SER A 61 -8.08 10.05 -9.12
CA SER A 61 -9.20 10.85 -9.63
C SER A 61 -10.23 11.09 -8.50
N PRO A 62 -10.74 12.32 -8.34
CA PRO A 62 -11.74 12.64 -7.32
C PRO A 62 -13.09 11.96 -7.58
N GLU A 63 -13.35 11.48 -8.81
CA GLU A 63 -14.56 10.72 -9.14
C GLU A 63 -14.45 9.23 -8.77
N ALA A 64 -13.24 8.74 -8.47
CA ALA A 64 -13.04 7.34 -8.12
C ALA A 64 -13.73 6.99 -6.81
N LYS A 65 -14.65 6.01 -6.84
CA LYS A 65 -15.30 5.52 -5.62
C LYS A 65 -14.34 4.62 -4.85
N LEU A 66 -13.56 5.23 -3.96
CA LEU A 66 -12.61 4.52 -3.12
C LEU A 66 -13.30 3.92 -1.89
N ARG A 67 -12.87 2.73 -1.49
CA ARG A 67 -13.23 2.10 -0.21
C ARG A 67 -11.98 1.89 0.62
N ILE A 68 -12.07 2.11 1.93
CA ILE A 68 -10.99 1.86 2.87
C ILE A 68 -11.42 0.81 3.88
N ALA A 69 -10.57 -0.18 4.07
CA ALA A 69 -10.68 -1.15 5.14
C ALA A 69 -9.50 -1.03 6.09
N PHE A 70 -9.77 -1.10 7.39
CA PHE A 70 -8.74 -1.21 8.43
C PHE A 70 -8.75 -2.62 9.00
N LEU A 71 -7.55 -3.20 9.11
CA LEU A 71 -7.37 -4.56 9.60
C LEU A 71 -6.45 -4.60 10.82
N SER A 72 -6.77 -5.50 11.73
CA SER A 72 -6.04 -5.79 12.97
C SER A 72 -5.65 -7.27 13.07
N SER A 73 -4.55 -7.52 13.78
CA SER A 73 -3.98 -8.86 14.01
C SER A 73 -4.59 -9.59 15.21
N GLY A 74 -5.34 -8.90 16.08
CA GLY A 74 -5.87 -9.48 17.31
C GLY A 74 -6.79 -8.55 18.10
N GLU A 75 -7.31 -9.05 19.22
CA GLU A 75 -8.20 -8.28 20.11
C GLU A 75 -7.43 -7.14 20.81
N GLY A 76 -7.98 -5.92 20.74
CA GLY A 76 -7.40 -4.73 21.37
C GLY A 76 -6.50 -3.88 20.47
N GLU A 77 -6.20 -4.34 19.25
CA GLU A 77 -5.43 -3.61 18.26
C GLU A 77 -6.35 -3.03 17.18
N PHE A 78 -6.04 -1.83 16.66
CA PHE A 78 -6.84 -1.18 15.63
C PHE A 78 -6.01 -0.74 14.43
N GLY A 79 -6.36 -1.28 13.25
CA GLY A 79 -5.95 -0.70 11.96
C GLY A 79 -4.43 -0.64 11.71
N HIS A 80 -3.70 -1.70 12.05
CA HIS A 80 -2.29 -1.86 11.68
C HIS A 80 -2.07 -1.83 10.17
N ILE A 81 -3.05 -2.34 9.42
CA ILE A 81 -3.05 -2.34 7.96
C ILE A 81 -4.26 -1.57 7.45
N GLY A 82 -4.03 -0.60 6.59
CA GLY A 82 -5.03 -0.01 5.72
C GLY A 82 -5.05 -0.71 4.37
N LEU A 83 -6.24 -0.99 3.84
CA LEU A 83 -6.44 -1.34 2.43
C LEU A 83 -7.29 -0.27 1.80
N THR A 84 -6.82 0.32 0.70
CA THR A 84 -7.56 1.31 -0.07
C THR A 84 -7.85 0.74 -1.44
N GLU A 85 -9.12 0.57 -1.77
CA GLU A 85 -9.51 0.06 -3.08
C GLU A 85 -9.47 1.17 -4.12
N PHE A 86 -8.77 0.90 -5.22
CA PHE A 86 -8.77 1.72 -6.43
C PHE A 86 -9.06 0.81 -7.64
N PRO A 87 -10.32 0.73 -8.09
CA PRO A 87 -10.75 -0.23 -9.10
C PRO A 87 -10.19 0.06 -10.49
N ASP A 88 -9.82 1.31 -10.77
CA ASP A 88 -9.23 1.72 -12.05
C ASP A 88 -7.72 1.44 -12.14
N MET A 89 -7.16 0.70 -11.19
CA MET A 89 -5.78 0.24 -11.28
C MET A 89 -5.67 -0.93 -12.27
N GLU A 90 -5.12 -0.66 -13.46
CA GLU A 90 -4.64 -1.74 -14.32
C GLU A 90 -3.55 -2.53 -13.56
N PRO A 91 -3.73 -3.85 -13.33
CA PRO A 91 -2.71 -4.64 -12.68
C PRO A 91 -1.46 -4.59 -13.56
N ALA A 92 -0.31 -4.22 -12.99
CA ALA A 92 0.95 -4.19 -13.71
C ALA A 92 1.12 -5.52 -14.45
N VAL A 93 1.02 -5.49 -15.78
CA VAL A 93 1.15 -6.68 -16.63
C VAL A 93 2.44 -7.35 -16.23
N ARG A 94 2.32 -8.62 -15.82
CA ARG A 94 3.41 -9.47 -15.35
C ARG A 94 4.52 -9.44 -16.38
N ARG A 95 5.52 -8.57 -16.22
CA ARG A 95 6.79 -8.71 -16.95
C ARG A 95 7.36 -10.01 -16.45
N GLN A 96 7.23 -11.06 -17.26
CA GLN A 96 7.95 -12.30 -17.08
C GLN A 96 9.43 -11.93 -17.13
N HIS A 97 10.03 -11.64 -15.98
CA HIS A 97 11.46 -11.78 -15.86
C HIS A 97 11.72 -13.27 -16.08
N SER A 98 12.28 -13.58 -17.25
CA SER A 98 12.80 -14.89 -17.58
C SER A 98 13.70 -15.32 -16.43
N PHE A 99 13.19 -16.25 -15.63
CA PHE A 99 13.96 -16.91 -14.60
C PHE A 99 15.02 -17.73 -15.35
N GLN A 100 16.21 -17.17 -15.53
CA GLN A 100 17.34 -17.95 -16.01
C GLN A 100 17.57 -19.05 -14.97
N ARG A 101 17.24 -20.29 -15.34
CA ARG A 101 17.65 -21.46 -14.59
C ARG A 101 19.17 -21.42 -14.50
N VAL A 102 19.68 -21.14 -13.31
CA VAL A 102 21.08 -21.40 -12.99
C VAL A 102 21.23 -22.92 -13.01
N ASP A 103 21.87 -23.44 -14.05
CA ASP A 103 22.19 -24.86 -14.17
C ASP A 103 23.33 -25.16 -13.20
N CYS A 104 22.99 -25.63 -12.00
CA CYS A 104 23.93 -26.08 -10.98
C CYS A 104 24.56 -27.42 -11.39
N ARG A 105 25.30 -27.47 -12.49
CA ARG A 105 26.24 -28.58 -12.74
C ARG A 105 27.56 -28.28 -12.07
N SER A 106 27.77 -28.92 -10.91
CA SER A 106 29.04 -28.94 -10.20
C SER A 106 30.19 -29.39 -11.10
N PRO A 107 31.36 -28.72 -11.09
CA PRO A 107 32.54 -29.26 -11.75
C PRO A 107 33.07 -30.43 -10.91
N LYS A 108 33.16 -31.62 -11.51
CA LYS A 108 33.94 -32.73 -10.96
C LYS A 108 35.41 -32.29 -10.92
N ARG A 109 35.97 -32.16 -9.73
CA ARG A 109 37.43 -32.04 -9.56
C ARG A 109 38.03 -33.42 -9.87
N HIS A 110 38.92 -33.46 -10.86
CA HIS A 110 39.87 -34.56 -11.06
C HIS A 110 41.15 -34.24 -10.31
#